data_AF-A0A538U732-F1
#
_entry.id   AF-A0A538U732-F1
#
_cell.length_a   1.000
_cell.length_b   1.000
_cell.length_c   1.000
_cell.angle_alpha   90.00
_cell.angle_beta   90.00
_cell.angle_gamma   90.00
#
_symmetry.space_group_name_H-M   'P 1'
#
loop_
_entity.id
_entity.type
_entity.pdbx_description
1 polymer ?
#
loop_
_entity_poly.entity_id
_entity_poly.type
_entity_poly.pdbx_seq_one_letter_code
_entity_poly.pdbx_strand_id
1 'polypeptide(L)'
;MKAAEQLANVSARLAWENVDKALRYRDEMRKQADAQPQTRPSRAAARRALVDAEKRLREASGTGQRLIQRSLALLHKLRAVEQTMERESLVGSAYKRRALVESVAGNRRRVEQALRQMKASYERARAIGRRSGERDLFYPASNCLVADVASNAGRRGWRLDRENLEVVRQSLQAKRGGGDEDFWSVVGAIEVRQYGALAGKRLTSQRRPLEKAYQDLHRRVRATRMWASVYDTAYLVLRNYGD
;
A
#
# COMPACT_ATOMS: atom_id res chain seq x y z
N MET A 1 13.34 -13.70 18.52
CA MET A 1 13.40 -12.91 17.26
C MET A 1 12.04 -12.76 16.57
N LYS A 2 11.29 -13.85 16.31
CA LYS A 2 10.02 -13.77 15.56
C LYS A 2 8.95 -12.84 16.18
N ALA A 3 8.83 -12.82 17.51
CA ALA A 3 7.90 -11.91 18.20
C ALA A 3 8.20 -10.43 17.93
N ALA A 4 9.48 -10.05 17.85
CA ALA A 4 9.90 -8.68 17.56
C ALA A 4 9.60 -8.28 16.11
N GLU A 5 9.75 -9.20 15.16
CA GLU A 5 9.33 -9.01 13.76
C GLU A 5 7.83 -8.75 13.66
N GLN A 6 7.02 -9.57 14.33
CA GLN A 6 5.57 -9.43 14.35
C GLN A 6 5.14 -8.12 15.03
N LEU A 7 5.75 -7.78 16.16
CA LEU A 7 5.48 -6.51 16.84
C LEU A 7 5.75 -5.33 15.91
N ALA A 8 6.92 -5.28 15.27
CA ALA A 8 7.27 -4.18 14.37
C ALA A 8 6.29 -4.04 13.20
N ASN A 9 5.89 -5.17 12.60
CA ASN A 9 4.93 -5.22 11.50
C ASN A 9 3.54 -4.74 11.95
N VAL A 10 3.04 -5.25 13.08
CA VAL A 10 1.74 -4.86 13.64
C VAL A 10 1.72 -3.39 14.02
N SER A 11 2.78 -2.88 14.66
CA SER A 11 2.86 -1.46 15.02
C SER A 11 2.84 -0.54 13.79
N ALA A 12 3.52 -0.91 12.70
CA ALA A 12 3.48 -0.15 11.46
C ALA A 12 2.09 -0.21 10.79
N ARG A 13 1.38 -1.34 10.90
CA ARG A 13 0.00 -1.48 10.40
C ARG A 13 -0.97 -0.61 11.19
N LEU A 14 -0.93 -0.70 12.52
CA LEU A 14 -1.76 0.10 13.41
C LEU A 14 -1.55 1.60 13.20
N ALA A 15 -0.31 2.01 12.95
CA ALA A 15 0.02 3.40 12.62
C ALA A 15 -0.76 3.90 11.40
N TRP A 16 -0.85 3.10 10.34
CA TRP A 16 -1.63 3.44 9.16
C TRP A 16 -3.14 3.35 9.41
N GLU A 17 -3.62 2.30 10.08
CA GLU A 17 -5.05 2.12 10.38
C GLU A 17 -5.63 3.33 11.15
N ASN A 18 -4.88 3.87 12.12
CA ASN A 18 -5.28 5.06 12.86
C ASN A 18 -5.35 6.31 11.96
N VAL A 19 -4.43 6.46 11.01
CA VAL A 19 -4.41 7.58 10.06
C VAL A 19 -5.55 7.44 9.05
N ASP A 20 -5.78 6.25 8.49
CA ASP A 20 -6.88 5.98 7.56
C ASP A 20 -8.24 6.25 8.23
N LYS A 21 -8.42 5.82 9.50
CA LYS A 21 -9.63 6.10 10.28
C LYS A 21 -9.85 7.61 10.46
N ALA A 22 -8.82 8.36 10.85
CA ALA A 22 -8.91 9.80 11.03
C ALA A 22 -9.18 10.54 9.70
N LEU A 23 -8.60 10.05 8.60
CA LEU A 23 -8.82 10.59 7.27
C LEU A 23 -10.28 10.42 6.83
N ARG A 24 -10.82 9.20 6.96
CA ARG A 24 -12.21 8.90 6.62
C ARG A 24 -13.19 9.76 7.41
N TYR A 25 -12.91 9.95 8.71
CA TYR A 25 -13.71 10.85 9.56
C TYR A 25 -13.68 12.29 9.03
N ARG A 26 -12.49 12.82 8.65
CA ARG A 26 -12.37 14.16 8.06
C ARG A 26 -13.13 14.28 6.75
N ASP A 27 -13.05 13.27 5.88
CA ASP A 27 -13.75 13.25 4.60
C ASP A 27 -15.28 13.17 4.79
N GLU A 28 -15.74 12.44 5.81
CA GLU A 28 -17.15 12.40 6.20
C GLU A 28 -17.65 13.76 6.71
N MET A 29 -16.90 14.41 7.59
CA MET A 29 -17.26 15.76 8.07
C MET A 29 -17.30 16.78 6.93
N ARG A 30 -16.43 16.64 5.92
CA ARG A 30 -16.48 17.49 4.71
C ARG A 30 -17.75 17.26 3.91
N LYS A 31 -18.10 16.00 3.62
CA LYS A 31 -19.35 15.67 2.93
C LYS A 31 -20.58 16.19 3.67
N GLN A 32 -20.60 16.07 4.99
CA GLN A 32 -21.69 16.59 5.81
C GLN A 32 -21.77 18.12 5.77
N ALA A 33 -20.63 18.81 5.82
CA ALA A 33 -20.57 20.26 5.69
C ALA A 33 -21.10 20.75 4.33
N ASP A 34 -20.77 20.03 3.25
CA ASP A 34 -21.22 20.34 1.89
C ASP A 34 -22.73 20.08 1.70
N ALA A 35 -23.30 19.11 2.42
CA ALA A 35 -24.72 18.74 2.34
C ALA A 35 -25.66 19.56 3.23
N GLN A 36 -25.14 20.29 4.24
CA GLN A 36 -25.99 21.00 5.21
C GLN A 36 -26.60 22.31 4.65
N PRO A 37 -27.80 22.71 5.13
CA PRO A 37 -28.40 24.00 4.80
C PRO A 37 -27.47 25.16 5.16
N GLN A 38 -27.35 26.16 4.29
CA GLN A 38 -26.38 27.26 4.43
C GLN A 38 -26.84 28.37 5.41
N THR A 39 -27.45 28.02 6.54
CA THR A 39 -27.75 29.00 7.61
C THR A 39 -26.46 29.40 8.35
N ARG A 40 -26.45 30.55 9.04
CA ARG A 40 -25.26 30.99 9.80
C ARG A 40 -24.86 30.01 10.91
N PRO A 41 -25.78 29.48 11.74
CA PRO A 41 -25.44 28.53 12.80
C PRO A 41 -24.92 27.18 12.30
N SER A 42 -25.53 26.62 11.25
CA SER A 42 -25.09 25.34 10.67
C SER A 42 -23.69 25.45 10.06
N ARG A 43 -23.40 26.53 9.33
CA ARG A 43 -22.05 26.82 8.80
C ARG A 43 -21.00 26.90 9.90
N ALA A 44 -21.30 27.55 11.02
CA ALA A 44 -20.39 27.64 12.16
C ALA A 44 -20.12 26.26 12.80
N ALA A 45 -21.17 25.44 12.97
CA ALA A 45 -21.03 24.08 13.47
C ALA A 45 -20.21 23.18 12.53
N ALA A 46 -20.50 23.20 11.23
CA ALA A 46 -19.78 22.45 10.21
C ALA A 46 -18.30 22.83 10.14
N ARG A 47 -17.98 24.14 10.21
CA ARG A 47 -16.59 24.62 10.27
C ARG A 47 -15.86 24.10 11.51
N ARG A 48 -16.49 24.14 12.69
CA ARG A 48 -15.89 23.61 13.92
C ARG A 48 -15.63 22.11 13.84
N ALA A 49 -16.58 21.34 13.30
CA ALA A 49 -16.41 19.90 13.10
C ALA A 49 -15.26 19.59 12.14
N LEU A 50 -15.12 20.37 11.06
CA LEU A 50 -14.00 20.22 10.13
C LEU A 50 -12.65 20.54 10.77
N VAL A 51 -12.56 21.64 11.53
CA VAL A 51 -11.33 22.01 12.24
C VAL A 51 -10.93 20.92 13.25
N ASP A 52 -11.88 20.35 13.99
CA ASP A 52 -11.63 19.23 14.89
C ASP A 52 -11.13 17.98 14.14
N ALA A 53 -11.81 17.60 13.05
CA ALA A 53 -11.42 16.44 12.25
C ALA A 53 -10.03 16.60 11.62
N GLU A 54 -9.69 17.80 11.13
CA GLU A 54 -8.35 18.12 10.64
C GLU A 54 -7.28 18.05 11.74
N LYS A 55 -7.60 18.54 12.95
CA LYS A 55 -6.71 18.42 14.11
C LYS A 55 -6.44 16.95 14.44
N ARG A 56 -7.48 16.11 14.52
CA ARG A 56 -7.35 14.67 14.75
C ARG A 56 -6.51 13.99 13.67
N LEU A 57 -6.69 14.36 12.40
CA LEU A 57 -5.90 13.83 11.30
C LEU A 57 -4.41 14.18 11.42
N ARG A 58 -4.08 15.43 11.79
CA ARG A 58 -2.70 15.86 12.05
C ARG A 58 -2.07 15.09 13.21
N GLU A 59 -2.80 14.92 14.31
CA GLU A 59 -2.33 14.18 15.49
C GLU A 59 -2.12 12.68 15.18
N ALA A 60 -3.06 12.07 14.46
CA ALA A 60 -2.95 10.69 14.00
C ALA A 60 -1.74 10.51 13.08
N SER A 61 -1.52 11.45 12.14
CA SER A 61 -0.37 11.42 11.22
C SER A 61 0.95 11.54 11.98
N GLY A 62 1.07 12.49 12.91
CA GLY A 62 2.27 12.65 13.75
C GLY A 62 2.55 11.41 14.62
N THR A 63 1.50 10.80 15.17
CA THR A 63 1.63 9.55 15.94
C THR A 63 2.04 8.39 15.04
N GLY A 64 1.42 8.26 13.87
CA GLY A 64 1.74 7.22 12.89
C GLY A 64 3.19 7.31 12.41
N GLN A 65 3.69 8.52 12.12
CA GLN A 65 5.10 8.75 11.77
C GLN A 65 6.05 8.23 12.86
N ARG A 66 5.80 8.56 14.14
CA ARG A 66 6.62 8.09 15.26
C ARG A 66 6.58 6.57 15.42
N LEU A 67 5.41 5.96 15.32
CA LEU A 67 5.25 4.50 15.41
C LEU A 67 6.01 3.79 14.28
N ILE A 68 5.88 4.26 13.04
CA ILE A 68 6.58 3.68 11.90
C ILE A 68 8.10 3.86 12.03
N GLN A 69 8.56 5.01 12.53
CA GLN A 69 9.98 5.23 12.78
C GLN A 69 10.53 4.22 13.81
N ARG A 70 9.80 3.97 14.90
CA ARG A 70 10.17 2.96 15.90
C ARG A 70 10.16 1.54 15.31
N SER A 71 9.15 1.19 14.52
CA SER A 71 9.10 -0.10 13.80
C SER A 71 10.28 -0.28 12.87
N LEU A 72 10.63 0.73 12.06
CA LEU A 72 11.79 0.69 11.16
C LEU A 72 13.10 0.56 11.95
N ALA A 73 13.26 1.28 13.06
CA ALA A 73 14.44 1.15 13.91
C ALA A 73 14.59 -0.28 14.45
N LEU A 74 13.50 -0.91 14.91
CA LEU A 74 13.51 -2.29 15.36
C LEU A 74 13.84 -3.26 14.23
N LEU A 75 13.19 -3.12 13.06
CA LEU A 75 13.45 -3.98 11.90
C LEU A 75 14.88 -3.86 11.38
N HIS A 76 15.48 -2.67 11.41
CA HIS A 76 16.88 -2.48 11.04
C HIS A 76 17.84 -3.16 12.02
N LYS A 77 17.54 -3.16 13.32
CA LYS A 77 18.31 -3.93 14.32
C LYS A 77 18.19 -5.44 14.06
N LEU A 78 16.98 -5.94 13.80
CA LEU A 78 16.75 -7.36 13.50
C LEU A 78 17.48 -7.79 12.21
N ARG A 79 17.47 -6.93 11.18
CA ARG A 79 18.24 -7.13 9.95
C ARG A 79 19.74 -7.19 10.20
N ALA A 80 20.27 -6.37 11.12
CA ALA A 80 21.69 -6.36 11.45
C ALA A 80 22.15 -7.64 12.16
N VAL A 81 21.25 -8.30 12.90
CA VAL A 81 21.53 -9.61 13.53
C VAL A 81 21.62 -10.70 12.48
N GLU A 82 20.65 -10.76 11.56
CA GLU A 82 20.69 -11.69 10.43
C GLU A 82 19.80 -11.15 9.31
N GLN A 83 20.33 -11.20 8.10
CA GLN A 83 19.65 -10.70 6.92
C GLN A 83 18.85 -11.83 6.25
N THR A 84 17.53 -11.71 6.22
CA THR A 84 16.64 -12.69 5.57
C THR A 84 15.69 -12.00 4.59
N MET A 85 15.17 -12.76 3.62
CA MET A 85 14.16 -12.27 2.67
C MET A 85 12.94 -11.70 3.40
N GLU A 86 12.46 -12.40 4.44
CA GLU A 86 11.31 -11.97 5.23
C GLU A 86 11.58 -10.64 5.95
N ARG A 87 12.74 -10.48 6.61
CA ARG A 87 13.07 -9.25 7.34
C ARG A 87 13.20 -8.04 6.40
N GLU A 88 13.82 -8.19 5.24
CA GLU A 88 13.86 -7.13 4.23
C GLU A 88 12.46 -6.80 3.69
N SER A 89 11.62 -7.82 3.50
CA SER A 89 10.22 -7.63 3.10
C SER A 89 9.40 -6.89 4.15
N LEU A 90 9.64 -7.14 5.44
CA LEU A 90 9.03 -6.39 6.55
C LEU A 90 9.49 -4.93 6.58
N VAL A 91 10.77 -4.65 6.30
CA VAL A 91 11.26 -3.27 6.14
C VAL A 91 10.56 -2.57 4.98
N GLY A 92 10.44 -3.24 3.83
CA GLY A 92 9.70 -2.70 2.67
C GLY A 92 8.23 -2.41 3.01
N SER A 93 7.58 -3.32 3.72
CA SER A 93 6.20 -3.18 4.21
C SER A 93 6.03 -1.99 5.17
N ALA A 94 7.01 -1.71 6.04
CA ALA A 94 6.99 -0.54 6.91
C ALA A 94 7.18 0.77 6.12
N TYR A 95 8.04 0.79 5.09
CA TYR A 95 8.17 1.94 4.19
C TYR A 95 6.91 2.18 3.34
N LYS A 96 6.18 1.13 2.94
CA LYS A 96 4.85 1.26 2.31
C LYS A 96 3.91 2.08 3.21
N ARG A 97 3.83 1.74 4.50
CA ARG A 97 3.02 2.45 5.49
C ARG A 97 3.50 3.86 5.72
N ARG A 98 4.82 4.10 5.69
CA ARG A 98 5.37 5.46 5.72
C ARG A 98 4.87 6.28 4.54
N ALA A 99 4.92 5.73 3.32
CA ALA A 99 4.42 6.43 2.14
C ALA A 99 2.93 6.78 2.24
N LEU A 100 2.11 5.86 2.77
CA LEU A 100 0.69 6.09 3.02
C LEU A 100 0.44 7.24 4.01
N VAL A 101 1.10 7.20 5.17
CA VAL A 101 0.97 8.25 6.20
C VAL A 101 1.45 9.61 5.68
N GLU A 102 2.60 9.65 4.99
CA GLU A 102 3.15 10.89 4.47
C GLU A 102 2.32 11.45 3.30
N SER A 103 1.62 10.59 2.54
CA SER A 103 0.67 11.01 1.49
C SER A 103 -0.51 11.75 2.09
N VAL A 104 -1.05 11.26 3.21
CA VAL A 104 -2.13 11.92 3.94
C VAL A 104 -1.67 13.23 4.59
N ALA A 105 -0.43 13.27 5.06
CA ALA A 105 0.19 14.47 5.62
C ALA A 105 0.60 15.52 4.56
N GLY A 106 0.45 15.23 3.26
CA GLY A 106 0.83 16.14 2.17
C GLY A 106 2.34 16.26 1.93
N ASN A 107 3.15 15.38 2.50
CA ASN A 107 4.61 15.47 2.46
C ASN A 107 5.20 14.74 1.24
N ARG A 108 5.00 15.29 0.03
CA ARG A 108 5.39 14.65 -1.24
C ARG A 108 6.85 14.14 -1.26
N ARG A 109 7.82 14.96 -0.81
CA ARG A 109 9.23 14.54 -0.75
C ARG A 109 9.45 13.29 0.11
N ARG A 110 8.72 13.18 1.23
CA ARG A 110 8.80 12.03 2.13
C ARG A 110 8.09 10.80 1.56
N VAL A 111 7.01 10.99 0.80
CA VAL A 111 6.38 9.91 0.02
C VAL A 111 7.38 9.33 -0.98
N GLU A 112 8.00 10.17 -1.80
CA GLU A 112 8.98 9.74 -2.79
C GLU A 112 10.18 9.04 -2.14
N GLN A 113 10.68 9.56 -1.01
CA GLN A 113 11.73 8.90 -0.24
C GLN A 113 11.28 7.52 0.28
N ALA A 114 10.07 7.43 0.85
CA ALA A 114 9.54 6.17 1.37
C ALA A 114 9.33 5.14 0.26
N LEU A 115 8.86 5.54 -0.92
CA LEU A 115 8.71 4.65 -2.09
C LEU A 115 10.06 4.12 -2.60
N ARG A 116 11.09 4.98 -2.65
CA ARG A 116 12.46 4.54 -3.00
C ARG A 116 12.99 3.52 -2.00
N GLN A 117 12.82 3.78 -0.70
CA GLN A 117 13.27 2.86 0.35
C GLN A 117 12.48 1.55 0.35
N MET A 118 11.16 1.62 0.10
CA MET A 118 10.30 0.46 -0.09
C MET A 118 10.82 -0.42 -1.23
N LYS A 119 11.04 0.16 -2.43
CA LYS A 119 11.56 -0.57 -3.59
C LYS A 119 12.91 -1.22 -3.28
N ALA A 120 13.87 -0.46 -2.74
CA ALA A 120 15.20 -0.96 -2.42
C ALA A 120 15.16 -2.13 -1.40
N SER A 121 14.25 -2.10 -0.42
CA SER A 121 14.07 -3.21 0.52
C SER A 121 13.51 -4.47 -0.14
N TYR A 122 12.52 -4.33 -1.01
CA TYR A 122 11.98 -5.50 -1.72
C TYR A 122 12.95 -6.06 -2.77
N GLU A 123 13.76 -5.22 -3.41
CA GLU A 123 14.85 -5.66 -4.28
C GLU A 123 15.91 -6.47 -3.49
N ARG A 124 16.29 -5.99 -2.29
CA ARG A 124 17.17 -6.75 -1.40
C ARG A 124 16.55 -8.07 -0.96
N ALA A 125 15.27 -8.07 -0.60
CA ALA A 125 14.54 -9.30 -0.25
C ALA A 125 14.60 -10.31 -1.40
N ARG A 126 14.33 -9.86 -2.64
CA ARG A 126 14.40 -10.70 -3.84
C ARG A 126 15.81 -11.25 -4.07
N ALA A 127 16.84 -10.40 -3.91
CA ALA A 127 18.23 -10.81 -4.08
C ALA A 127 18.66 -11.85 -3.04
N ILE A 128 18.21 -11.72 -1.79
CA ILE A 128 18.44 -12.72 -0.74
C ILE A 128 17.73 -14.02 -1.10
N GLY A 129 16.43 -13.96 -1.43
CA GLY A 129 15.64 -15.14 -1.79
C GLY A 129 16.26 -15.93 -2.94
N ARG A 130 16.75 -15.23 -3.98
CA ARG A 130 17.50 -15.85 -5.09
C ARG A 130 18.76 -16.58 -4.61
N ARG A 131 19.56 -15.97 -3.73
CA ARG A 131 20.80 -16.57 -3.22
C ARG A 131 20.55 -17.74 -2.27
N SER A 132 19.48 -17.70 -1.49
CA SER A 132 19.12 -18.74 -0.53
C SER A 132 18.29 -19.88 -1.14
N GLY A 133 18.00 -19.85 -2.46
CA GLY A 133 17.21 -20.87 -3.14
C GLY A 133 15.72 -20.86 -2.79
N GLU A 134 15.21 -19.74 -2.24
CA GLU A 134 13.79 -19.59 -1.94
C GLU A 134 12.97 -19.58 -3.23
N ARG A 135 11.93 -20.41 -3.29
CA ARG A 135 11.12 -20.59 -4.50
C ARG A 135 10.05 -19.53 -4.68
N ASP A 136 9.58 -18.92 -3.59
CA ASP A 136 8.52 -17.90 -3.65
C ASP A 136 9.09 -16.48 -3.63
N LEU A 137 9.47 -15.99 -4.80
CA LEU A 137 9.90 -14.60 -5.01
C LEU A 137 8.73 -13.67 -5.41
N PHE A 138 7.50 -14.18 -5.47
CA PHE A 138 6.34 -13.43 -5.93
C PHE A 138 6.08 -12.20 -5.06
N TYR A 139 6.07 -12.37 -3.75
CA TYR A 139 5.75 -11.30 -2.82
C TYR A 139 6.70 -10.09 -2.91
N PRO A 140 8.05 -10.26 -2.83
CA PRO A 140 8.95 -9.13 -3.01
C PRO A 140 8.88 -8.52 -4.42
N ALA A 141 8.81 -9.32 -5.48
CA ALA A 141 8.73 -8.80 -6.84
C ALA A 141 7.44 -8.00 -7.10
N SER A 142 6.29 -8.49 -6.60
CA SER A 142 5.02 -7.78 -6.69
C SER A 142 5.06 -6.43 -5.98
N ASN A 143 5.65 -6.36 -4.78
CA ASN A 143 5.78 -5.08 -4.07
C ASN A 143 6.81 -4.13 -4.70
N CYS A 144 7.81 -4.62 -5.43
CA CYS A 144 8.64 -3.77 -6.30
C CYS A 144 7.81 -3.09 -7.39
N LEU A 145 6.86 -3.82 -8.03
CA LEU A 145 5.95 -3.24 -9.01
C LEU A 145 5.04 -2.18 -8.38
N VAL A 146 4.52 -2.42 -7.17
CA VAL A 146 3.74 -1.41 -6.42
C VAL A 146 4.51 -0.11 -6.28
N ALA A 147 5.77 -0.19 -5.82
CA ALA A 147 6.62 0.99 -5.65
C ALA A 147 6.94 1.67 -6.98
N ASP A 148 7.19 0.89 -8.05
CA ASP A 148 7.44 1.40 -9.39
C ASP A 148 6.25 2.17 -9.96
N VAL A 149 5.04 1.60 -9.86
CA VAL A 149 3.79 2.22 -10.34
C VAL A 149 3.47 3.50 -9.56
N ALA A 150 3.60 3.46 -8.23
CA ALA A 150 3.33 4.62 -7.39
C ALA A 150 4.34 5.75 -7.63
N SER A 151 5.62 5.42 -7.85
CA SER A 151 6.69 6.41 -8.07
C SER A 151 6.59 7.10 -9.43
N ASN A 152 5.95 6.48 -10.41
CA ASN A 152 5.86 6.98 -11.78
C ASN A 152 4.44 7.43 -12.17
N ALA A 153 3.58 7.67 -11.19
CA ALA A 153 2.24 8.19 -11.45
C ALA A 153 2.29 9.50 -12.24
N GLY A 154 1.47 9.59 -13.30
CA GLY A 154 1.45 10.73 -14.23
C GLY A 154 2.64 10.84 -15.19
N ARG A 155 3.73 10.07 -15.00
CA ARG A 155 4.93 10.17 -15.85
C ARG A 155 4.67 9.65 -17.25
N ARG A 156 4.85 10.49 -18.27
CA ARG A 156 4.71 10.11 -19.68
C ARG A 156 5.82 9.13 -20.09
N GLY A 157 5.47 8.10 -20.85
CA GLY A 157 6.42 7.15 -21.43
C GLY A 157 7.04 6.15 -20.46
N TRP A 158 6.73 6.21 -19.16
CA TRP A 158 7.15 5.20 -18.20
C TRP A 158 6.55 3.83 -18.54
N ARG A 159 7.32 2.79 -18.26
CA ARG A 159 6.93 1.39 -18.45
C ARG A 159 7.26 0.63 -17.17
N LEU A 160 6.43 -0.37 -16.87
CA LEU A 160 6.68 -1.27 -15.76
C LEU A 160 8.07 -1.91 -15.87
N ASP A 161 8.71 -2.06 -14.72
CA ASP A 161 9.92 -2.84 -14.58
C ASP A 161 9.72 -4.27 -15.13
N ARG A 162 10.42 -4.58 -16.24
CA ARG A 162 10.21 -5.83 -16.97
C ARG A 162 10.63 -7.06 -16.16
N GLU A 163 11.70 -6.94 -15.38
CA GLU A 163 12.24 -8.07 -14.63
C GLU A 163 11.26 -8.48 -13.51
N ASN A 164 10.80 -7.54 -12.71
CA ASN A 164 9.81 -7.83 -11.66
C ASN A 164 8.48 -8.29 -12.26
N LEU A 165 8.05 -7.70 -13.39
CA LEU A 165 6.84 -8.13 -14.08
C LEU A 165 6.93 -9.59 -14.53
N GLU A 166 8.08 -10.01 -15.05
CA GLU A 166 8.28 -11.38 -15.51
C GLU A 166 8.31 -12.37 -14.34
N VAL A 167 9.03 -12.04 -13.25
CA VAL A 167 9.03 -12.88 -12.03
C VAL A 167 7.61 -13.08 -11.51
N VAL A 168 6.81 -12.00 -11.42
CA VAL A 168 5.43 -12.08 -10.96
C VAL A 168 4.59 -12.94 -11.90
N ARG A 169 4.71 -12.78 -13.22
CA ARG A 169 3.97 -13.57 -14.21
C ARG A 169 4.30 -15.06 -14.13
N GLN A 170 5.58 -15.40 -14.04
CA GLN A 170 6.03 -16.79 -13.94
C GLN A 170 5.50 -17.46 -12.66
N SER A 171 5.59 -16.77 -11.51
CA SER A 171 5.04 -17.30 -10.25
C SER A 171 3.52 -17.51 -10.33
N LEU A 172 2.78 -16.57 -10.95
CA LEU A 172 1.33 -16.70 -11.14
C LEU A 172 0.95 -17.85 -12.08
N GLN A 173 1.71 -18.03 -13.17
CA GLN A 173 1.51 -19.13 -14.11
C GLN A 173 1.79 -20.49 -13.45
N ALA A 174 2.87 -20.60 -12.67
CA ALA A 174 3.21 -21.81 -11.94
C ALA A 174 2.10 -22.21 -10.95
N LYS A 175 1.58 -21.26 -10.16
CA LYS A 175 0.47 -21.51 -9.21
C LYS A 175 -0.80 -21.97 -9.92
N ARG A 176 -1.13 -21.37 -11.07
CA ARG A 176 -2.31 -21.77 -11.87
C ARG A 176 -2.15 -23.15 -12.49
N GLY A 177 -1.00 -23.44 -13.08
CA GLY A 177 -0.72 -24.72 -13.71
C GLY A 177 -0.69 -25.89 -12.72
N GLY A 178 -0.26 -25.63 -11.48
CA GLY A 178 -0.26 -26.62 -10.39
C GLY A 178 -1.60 -26.78 -9.65
N GLY A 179 -2.65 -26.02 -9.99
CA GLY A 179 -3.93 -26.05 -9.27
C GLY A 179 -3.89 -25.39 -7.88
N ASP A 180 -2.79 -24.72 -7.53
CA ASP A 180 -2.50 -24.14 -6.21
C ASP A 180 -2.87 -22.65 -6.16
N GLU A 181 -3.98 -22.28 -6.81
CA GLU A 181 -4.43 -20.89 -6.93
C GLU A 181 -4.99 -20.39 -5.58
N ASP A 182 -4.15 -19.69 -4.82
CA ASP A 182 -4.53 -19.02 -3.59
C ASP A 182 -5.09 -17.59 -3.83
N PHE A 183 -5.66 -16.97 -2.80
CA PHE A 183 -6.16 -15.60 -2.84
C PHE A 183 -5.12 -14.59 -3.38
N TRP A 184 -3.85 -14.70 -2.97
CA TRP A 184 -2.80 -13.75 -3.32
C TRP A 184 -2.39 -13.86 -4.78
N SER A 185 -2.44 -15.06 -5.35
CA SER A 185 -2.20 -15.29 -6.77
C SER A 185 -3.32 -14.69 -7.63
N VAL A 186 -4.59 -14.81 -7.21
CA VAL A 186 -5.71 -14.16 -7.90
C VAL A 186 -5.59 -12.63 -7.81
N VAL A 187 -5.33 -12.09 -6.62
CA VAL A 187 -5.09 -10.64 -6.44
C VAL A 187 -3.93 -10.17 -7.32
N GLY A 188 -2.80 -10.88 -7.30
CA GLY A 188 -1.63 -10.55 -8.11
C GLY A 188 -1.94 -10.51 -9.61
N ALA A 189 -2.74 -11.44 -10.12
CA ALA A 189 -3.17 -11.43 -11.52
C ALA A 189 -4.09 -10.24 -11.85
N ILE A 190 -4.93 -9.79 -10.91
CA ILE A 190 -5.72 -8.56 -11.07
C ILE A 190 -4.82 -7.33 -11.04
N GLU A 191 -3.91 -7.24 -10.08
CA GLU A 191 -2.98 -6.13 -9.91
C GLU A 191 -2.03 -5.96 -11.10
N VAL A 192 -1.45 -7.03 -11.64
CA VAL A 192 -0.61 -6.96 -12.85
C VAL A 192 -1.38 -6.38 -14.04
N ARG A 193 -2.66 -6.74 -14.21
CA ARG A 193 -3.53 -6.15 -15.24
C ARG A 193 -3.78 -4.67 -14.97
N GLN A 194 -4.06 -4.31 -13.72
CA GLN A 194 -4.25 -2.91 -13.31
C GLN A 194 -3.01 -2.06 -13.56
N TYR A 195 -1.83 -2.53 -13.16
CA TYR A 195 -0.56 -1.83 -13.36
C TYR A 195 -0.23 -1.68 -14.85
N GLY A 196 -0.50 -2.71 -15.65
CA GLY A 196 -0.36 -2.62 -17.11
C GLY A 196 -1.34 -1.61 -17.74
N ALA A 197 -2.57 -1.53 -17.22
CA ALA A 197 -3.55 -0.54 -17.65
C ALA A 197 -3.13 0.89 -17.26
N LEU A 198 -2.58 1.09 -16.07
CA LEU A 198 -2.03 2.37 -15.61
C LEU A 198 -0.87 2.83 -16.48
N ALA A 199 0.14 1.97 -16.67
CA ALA A 199 1.31 2.27 -17.53
C ALA A 199 0.89 2.58 -18.98
N GLY A 200 -0.12 1.87 -19.49
CA GLY A 200 -0.67 2.10 -20.82
C GLY A 200 -1.69 3.23 -20.92
N LYS A 201 -2.03 3.94 -19.82
CA LYS A 201 -3.12 4.93 -19.76
C LYS A 201 -4.49 4.42 -20.24
N ARG A 202 -4.76 3.14 -20.00
CA ARG A 202 -6.01 2.43 -20.37
C ARG A 202 -6.87 2.09 -19.16
N LEU A 203 -6.62 2.69 -17.99
CA LEU A 203 -7.37 2.37 -16.78
C LEU A 203 -8.88 2.60 -16.97
N THR A 204 -9.28 3.67 -17.65
CA THR A 204 -10.69 3.98 -17.92
C THR A 204 -11.41 2.85 -18.66
N SER A 205 -10.80 2.29 -19.72
CA SER A 205 -11.39 1.18 -20.47
C SER A 205 -11.29 -0.16 -19.73
N GLN A 206 -10.35 -0.29 -18.80
CA GLN A 206 -10.17 -1.49 -17.97
C GLN A 206 -10.92 -1.43 -16.64
N ARG A 207 -11.59 -0.32 -16.30
CA ARG A 207 -12.21 -0.11 -14.99
C ARG A 207 -13.26 -1.17 -14.67
N ARG A 208 -14.27 -1.34 -15.53
CA ARG A 208 -15.37 -2.29 -15.32
C ARG A 208 -14.88 -3.76 -15.21
N PRO A 209 -14.00 -4.27 -16.10
CA PRO A 209 -13.43 -5.60 -15.94
C PRO A 209 -12.65 -5.81 -14.63
N LEU A 210 -11.85 -4.81 -14.21
CA LEU A 210 -11.08 -4.89 -12.97
C LEU A 210 -11.97 -4.88 -11.73
N GLU A 211 -12.97 -3.98 -11.69
CA GLU A 211 -13.98 -3.92 -10.62
C GLU A 211 -14.72 -5.25 -10.48
N LYS A 212 -15.18 -5.82 -11.60
CA LYS A 212 -15.84 -7.13 -11.62
C LYS A 212 -14.92 -8.23 -11.07
N ALA A 213 -13.64 -8.25 -11.47
CA ALA A 213 -12.71 -9.27 -10.98
C ALA A 213 -12.49 -9.20 -9.46
N TYR A 214 -12.37 -7.99 -8.89
CA TYR A 214 -12.29 -7.83 -7.44
C TYR A 214 -13.60 -8.23 -6.74
N GLN A 215 -14.77 -7.85 -7.29
CA GLN A 215 -16.07 -8.24 -6.74
C GLN A 215 -16.27 -9.76 -6.74
N ASP A 216 -15.91 -10.43 -7.84
CA ASP A 216 -16.00 -11.87 -7.98
C ASP A 216 -15.09 -12.58 -6.96
N LEU A 217 -13.87 -12.08 -6.74
CA LEU A 217 -12.98 -12.58 -5.69
C LEU A 217 -13.53 -12.32 -4.29
N HIS A 218 -14.07 -11.13 -4.02
CA HIS A 218 -14.63 -10.76 -2.71
C HIS A 218 -15.85 -11.61 -2.35
N ARG A 219 -16.64 -12.05 -3.34
CA ARG A 219 -17.74 -12.99 -3.12
C ARG A 219 -17.25 -14.37 -2.65
N ARG A 220 -16.08 -14.80 -3.12
CA ARG A 220 -15.46 -16.10 -2.76
C ARG A 220 -14.71 -16.04 -1.42
N VAL A 221 -14.01 -14.94 -1.14
CA VAL A 221 -13.16 -14.81 0.06
C VAL A 221 -13.51 -13.52 0.78
N ARG A 222 -14.07 -13.62 2.00
CA ARG A 222 -14.50 -12.48 2.83
C ARG A 222 -13.55 -12.15 3.99
N ALA A 223 -12.33 -12.70 3.99
CA ALA A 223 -11.36 -12.50 5.06
C ALA A 223 -10.87 -11.04 5.12
N THR A 224 -11.43 -10.23 6.02
CA THR A 224 -11.19 -8.77 6.14
C THR A 224 -9.70 -8.41 6.20
N ARG A 225 -8.90 -9.20 6.94
CA ARG A 225 -7.46 -8.95 7.09
C ARG A 225 -6.69 -9.04 5.78
N MET A 226 -7.09 -9.94 4.87
CA MET A 226 -6.45 -10.08 3.56
C MET A 226 -6.79 -8.88 2.68
N TRP A 227 -8.06 -8.49 2.67
CA TRP A 227 -8.55 -7.32 1.93
C TRP A 227 -7.97 -6.00 2.40
N ALA A 228 -7.65 -5.85 3.69
CA ALA A 228 -6.95 -4.66 4.19
C ALA A 228 -5.61 -4.44 3.46
N SER A 229 -4.87 -5.51 3.15
CA SER A 229 -3.61 -5.39 2.40
C SER A 229 -3.83 -4.98 0.94
N VAL A 230 -4.90 -5.49 0.32
CA VAL A 230 -5.30 -5.13 -1.05
C VAL A 230 -5.72 -3.66 -1.11
N TYR A 231 -6.53 -3.21 -0.14
CA TYR A 231 -6.91 -1.81 0.02
C TYR A 231 -5.68 -0.91 0.18
N ASP A 232 -4.74 -1.24 1.07
CA ASP A 232 -3.51 -0.46 1.26
C ASP A 232 -2.70 -0.31 -0.03
N THR A 233 -2.60 -1.39 -0.83
CA THR A 233 -1.93 -1.35 -2.15
C THR A 233 -2.67 -0.46 -3.13
N ALA A 234 -3.98 -0.69 -3.30
CA ALA A 234 -4.81 0.07 -4.22
C ALA A 234 -4.82 1.56 -3.86
N TYR A 235 -4.92 1.89 -2.57
CA TYR A 235 -4.88 3.26 -2.08
C TYR A 235 -3.52 3.91 -2.37
N LEU A 236 -2.41 3.23 -2.07
CA LEU A 236 -1.07 3.75 -2.37
C LEU A 236 -0.87 4.00 -3.86
N VAL A 237 -1.36 3.11 -4.73
CA VAL A 237 -1.17 3.22 -6.18
C VAL A 237 -2.11 4.27 -6.77
N LEU A 238 -3.42 4.10 -6.59
CA LEU A 238 -4.45 4.87 -7.30
C LEU A 238 -4.55 6.32 -6.85
N ARG A 239 -4.26 6.63 -5.57
CA ARG A 239 -4.32 8.00 -5.07
C ARG A 239 -3.38 8.95 -5.83
N ASN A 240 -2.26 8.45 -6.34
CA ASN A 240 -1.32 9.25 -7.11
C ASN A 240 -1.78 9.55 -8.56
N TYR A 241 -2.92 9.00 -8.98
CA TYR A 241 -3.54 9.24 -10.30
C TYR A 241 -4.85 10.03 -10.21
N GLY A 242 -5.29 10.40 -9.00
CA GLY A 242 -6.48 11.19 -8.75
C GLY A 242 -6.13 12.64 -8.46
N ASP A 243 -5.59 13.34 -9.48
CA ASP A 243 -5.58 14.80 -9.57
C ASP A 243 -6.55 15.21 -10.68
#